data_AF-A0A7V6Y5R3-F1
#
_entry.id   AF-A0A7V6Y5R3-F1
#
_cell.length_a   1.000
_cell.length_b   1.000
_cell.length_c   1.000
_cell.angle_alpha   90.00
_cell.angle_beta   90.00
_cell.angle_gamma   90.00
#
_symmetry.space_group_name_H-M   'P 1'
#
loop_
_entity.id
_entity.type
_entity.pdbx_description
1 polymer ?
#
loop_
_entity_poly.entity_id
_entity_poly.type
_entity_poly.pdbx_seq_one_letter_code
_entity_poly.pdbx_strand_id
1 'polypeptide(L)' 'MVRALERGLTLSDFEIMTVGMIVGYITTYNNLNLSDEEKEDEVKEATQADFDAF' A
#
# COMPACT_ATOMS: atom_id res chain seq x y z
N MET A 1 -9.66 6.77 4.27
CA MET A 1 -9.74 8.05 3.55
C MET A 1 -9.04 9.21 4.28
N VAL A 2 -9.15 9.38 5.61
CA VAL A 2 -8.42 10.45 6.35
C VAL A 2 -6.91 10.43 6.08
N ARG A 3 -6.29 9.25 6.09
CA ARG A 3 -4.87 9.04 5.75
C ARG A 3 -4.48 9.37 4.31
N ALA A 4 -5.44 9.47 3.40
CA ALA A 4 -5.21 9.86 2.02
C ALA A 4 -4.96 11.37 1.91
N LEU A 5 -5.68 12.17 2.73
CA LEU A 5 -5.46 13.61 2.85
C LEU A 5 -4.05 13.91 3.38
N GLU A 6 -3.59 13.14 4.37
CA GLU A 6 -2.23 13.22 4.91
C GLU A 6 -1.14 12.92 3.86
N ARG A 7 -1.50 12.24 2.77
CA ARG A 7 -0.60 11.87 1.66
C ARG A 7 -0.71 12.84 0.48
N GLY A 8 -1.41 13.97 0.65
CA GLY A 8 -1.52 15.02 -0.36
C GLY A 8 -2.71 14.88 -1.32
N LEU A 9 -3.58 13.88 -1.15
CA LEU A 9 -4.84 13.83 -1.90
C LEU A 9 -5.80 14.89 -1.35
N THR A 10 -6.39 15.67 -2.24
CA THR A 10 -7.39 16.69 -1.90
C THR A 10 -8.79 16.14 -2.02
N LEU A 11 -9.78 16.84 -1.45
CA LEU A 11 -11.20 16.49 -1.63
C LEU A 11 -11.60 16.50 -3.11
N SER A 12 -11.05 17.42 -3.90
CA SER A 12 -11.29 17.50 -5.34
C SER A 12 -10.80 16.25 -6.09
N ASP A 13 -9.72 15.63 -5.62
CA ASP A 13 -9.19 14.40 -6.23
C ASP A 13 -10.16 13.23 -6.07
N PHE A 14 -10.96 13.19 -4.99
CA PHE A 14 -11.99 12.16 -4.80
C PHE A 14 -13.16 12.29 -5.77
N GLU A 15 -13.37 13.45 -6.39
CA GLU A 15 -14.43 13.66 -7.38
C GLU A 15 -14.00 13.20 -8.78
N ILE A 16 -12.70 13.19 -9.08
CA ILE A 16 -12.16 12.87 -10.40
C ILE A 16 -11.45 11.51 -10.45
N MET A 17 -11.07 10.94 -9.30
CA MET A 17 -10.39 9.65 -9.20
C MET A 17 -11.36 8.53 -8.81
N THR A 18 -11.20 7.37 -9.46
CA THR A 18 -11.88 6.16 -9.01
C THR A 18 -11.24 5.62 -7.73
N VAL A 19 -12.00 4.82 -6.96
CA VAL A 19 -11.50 4.20 -5.72
C VAL A 19 -10.22 3.38 -5.98
N GLY A 20 -10.13 2.68 -7.11
CA GLY A 20 -8.94 1.91 -7.48
C GLY A 20 -7.70 2.80 -7.68
N MET A 21 -7.87 3.98 -8.29
CA MET A 21 -6.77 4.93 -8.49
C MET A 21 -6.29 5.53 -7.16
N ILE A 22 -7.22 5.82 -6.25
CA ILE A 22 -6.90 6.34 -4.91
C ILE A 22 -6.12 5.30 -4.10
N VAL A 23 -6.58 4.05 -4.10
CA VAL A 23 -5.89 2.95 -3.40
C VAL A 23 -4.51 2.72 -4.01
N GLY A 24 -4.41 2.68 -5.34
CA GLY A 24 -3.12 2.52 -6.04
C GLY A 24 -2.12 3.63 -5.72
N TYR A 25 -2.58 4.88 -5.66
CA TYR A 25 -1.75 6.02 -5.24
C TYR A 25 -1.23 5.83 -3.81
N ILE A 26 -2.12 5.49 -2.87
CA ILE A 26 -1.76 5.31 -1.45
C ILE A 26 -0.76 4.16 -1.29
N THR A 27 -0.97 3.02 -1.97
CA THR A 27 -0.05 1.88 -1.94
C THR A 27 1.32 2.28 -2.51
N THR A 28 1.35 2.94 -3.66
CA THR A 28 2.60 3.39 -4.28
C THR A 28 3.35 4.37 -3.36
N TYR A 29 2.65 5.35 -2.79
CA TYR A 29 3.22 6.30 -1.85
C TYR A 29 3.81 5.59 -0.63
N ASN A 30 3.07 4.64 -0.04
CA ASN A 30 3.57 3.90 1.12
C ASN A 30 4.83 3.11 0.76
N ASN A 31 4.81 2.35 -0.34
CA ASN A 31 5.95 1.51 -0.74
C ASN A 31 7.22 2.32 -1.00
N LEU A 32 7.08 3.53 -1.53
CA LEU A 32 8.20 4.45 -1.75
C LEU A 32 8.75 5.06 -0.44
N ASN A 33 7.91 5.16 0.59
CA ASN A 33 8.26 5.76 1.89
C ASN A 33 8.53 4.73 2.99
N LEU A 34 8.41 3.41 2.71
CA LEU A 34 8.86 2.37 3.61
C LEU A 34 10.38 2.51 3.81
N SER A 35 10.81 2.47 5.06
CA SER A 35 12.23 2.34 5.40
C SER A 35 12.76 0.99 4.93
N ASP A 36 14.09 0.87 4.76
CA ASP A 36 14.67 -0.38 4.27
C ASP A 36 14.45 -1.55 5.25
N GLU A 37 14.35 -1.29 6.56
CA GLU A 37 13.94 -2.29 7.58
C GLU A 37 12.48 -2.77 7.36
N GLU A 38 11.55 -1.86 7.09
CA GLU A 38 10.13 -2.22 6.88
C GLU A 38 9.89 -2.97 5.56
N LYS A 39 10.78 -2.83 4.58
CA LYS A 39 10.70 -3.59 3.31
C LYS A 39 11.17 -5.03 3.46
N GLU A 40 12.14 -5.29 4.36
CA GLU A 40 12.63 -6.65 4.62
C GLU A 40 11.59 -7.50 5.35
N ASP A 41 10.79 -6.91 6.24
CA ASP A 41 9.72 -7.60 6.96
C ASP A 41 8.54 -8.06 6.07
N GLU A 42 8.33 -7.44 4.89
CA GLU A 42 7.26 -7.84 3.95
C GLU A 42 7.65 -9.02 3.04
N VAL A 43 8.95 -9.28 2.84
CA VAL A 43 9.42 -10.40 1.98
C VAL A 43 9.64 -11.64 2.84
N LYS A 44 8.55 -12.33 3.19
CA LYS A 44 8.62 -13.68 3.77
C LYS A 44 8.89 -14.70 2.66
N GLU A 45 9.99 -15.45 2.76
CA GLU A 45 10.15 -16.69 1.99
C GLU A 45 9.05 -17.69 2.40
N ALA A 46 8.37 -18.26 1.40
CA ALA A 46 7.35 -19.27 1.63
C ALA A 46 7.96 -20.48 2.33
N THR A 47 7.38 -20.88 3.46
CA THR A 47 7.84 -22.02 4.26
C THR A 47 7.19 -23.31 3.76
N GLN A 48 7.79 -24.46 4.08
CA GLN A 48 7.17 -25.78 3.82
C GLN A 48 5.74 -25.86 4.37
N ALA A 49 5.48 -25.25 5.54
CA ALA A 49 4.15 -25.20 6.13
C ALA A 49 3.13 -24.40 5.30
N ASP A 50 3.57 -23.38 4.55
CA ASP A 50 2.70 -22.64 3.63
C ASP A 50 2.35 -23.48 2.39
N PHE A 51 3.25 -24.36 1.94
CA PHE A 51 2.98 -25.33 0.88
C PHE A 51 2.06 -26.46 1.34
N ASP A 52 2.22 -26.92 2.58
CA ASP A 52 1.39 -27.99 3.14
C ASP A 52 -0.06 -27.53 3.44
N ALA A 53 -0.33 -26.23 3.40
CA ALA A 53 -1.65 -25.61 3.65
C ALA A 53 -2.48 -25.34 2.38
N PHE A 54 -1.95 -25.64 1.19
CA PHE A 54 -2.59 -25.44 -0.13
C PHE A 54 -3.10 -26.77 -0.69
#